data_AF-A0A7J7ECX4-F1
#
_entry.id   AF-A0A7J7ECX4-F1
#
_cell.length_a   1.000
_cell.length_b   1.000
_cell.length_c   1.000
_cell.angle_alpha   90.00
_cell.angle_beta   90.00
_cell.angle_gamma   90.00
#
_symmetry.space_group_name_H-M   'P 1'
#
loop_
_entity.id
_entity.type
_entity.pdbx_description
1 polymer ?
#
loop_
_entity_poly.entity_id
_entity_poly.type
_entity_poly.pdbx_seq_one_letter_code
_entity_poly.pdbx_strand_id
1 'polypeptide(L)'
;MVCTHPLISVYSRKGESSGKNVTLPAVFKAPIRPDIVNFVHTNLCKNNRQPYAVSELAAVPVLVTSKGHRLEEVPELPLVAEDKIESYKKTKEAVLLLKKLKVWNAIKKVYASQ
;
A
#
# COMPACT_ATOMS: atom_id res chain seq x y z
N MET A 1 -24.60 -11.72 -35.03
CA MET A 1 -23.82 -10.46 -35.16
C MET A 1 -22.45 -10.81 -35.71
N VAL A 2 -22.16 -10.42 -36.96
CA VAL A 2 -20.91 -10.81 -37.66
C VAL A 2 -19.83 -9.76 -37.35
N CYS A 3 -18.80 -10.14 -36.59
CA CYS A 3 -17.61 -9.31 -36.40
C CYS A 3 -16.65 -9.53 -37.57
N THR A 4 -16.62 -8.62 -38.54
CA THR A 4 -15.67 -8.67 -39.67
C THR A 4 -14.27 -8.22 -39.24
N HIS A 5 -13.20 -8.93 -39.58
CA HIS A 5 -11.83 -8.52 -39.19
C HIS A 5 -11.19 -7.69 -40.32
N PRO A 6 -11.04 -6.35 -40.16
CA PRO A 6 -10.41 -5.53 -41.19
C PRO A 6 -8.93 -5.90 -41.39
N LEU A 7 -8.43 -5.75 -42.62
CA LEU A 7 -7.02 -5.92 -42.94
C LEU A 7 -6.24 -4.65 -42.56
N ILE A 8 -5.12 -4.82 -41.85
CA ILE A 8 -4.26 -3.74 -41.37
C ILE A 8 -2.94 -3.82 -42.14
N SER A 9 -2.47 -2.68 -42.64
CA SER A 9 -1.18 -2.55 -43.31
C SER A 9 -0.02 -2.55 -42.32
N VAL A 10 1.04 -3.31 -42.61
CA VAL A 10 2.27 -3.33 -41.81
C VAL A 10 3.22 -2.25 -42.34
N TYR A 11 3.68 -1.35 -41.46
CA TYR A 11 4.62 -0.28 -41.82
C TYR A 11 6.08 -0.67 -41.51
N SER A 12 6.99 -0.25 -42.38
CA SER A 12 8.45 -0.42 -42.20
C SER A 12 9.02 0.69 -41.31
N ARG A 13 10.27 0.55 -40.83
CA ARG A 13 10.94 1.53 -39.94
C ARG A 13 11.03 2.95 -40.51
N LYS A 14 10.85 3.12 -41.82
CA LYS A 14 10.85 4.42 -42.52
C LYS A 14 9.45 5.06 -42.61
N GLY A 15 8.42 4.43 -42.05
CA GLY A 15 7.04 4.91 -42.11
C GLY A 15 6.29 4.56 -43.40
N GLU A 16 6.92 3.83 -44.32
CA GLU A 16 6.31 3.36 -45.58
C GLU A 16 5.55 2.04 -45.37
N SER A 17 4.44 1.82 -46.10
CA SER A 17 3.70 0.56 -46.06
C SER A 17 4.50 -0.56 -46.72
N SER A 18 4.76 -1.65 -46.00
CA SER A 18 5.56 -2.79 -46.46
C SER A 18 4.85 -3.72 -47.45
N GLY A 19 3.65 -3.34 -47.92
CA GLY A 19 2.80 -4.14 -48.82
C GLY A 19 2.21 -5.41 -48.20
N LYS A 20 2.57 -5.73 -46.95
CA LYS A 20 2.06 -6.88 -46.19
C LYS A 20 0.86 -6.44 -45.35
N ASN A 21 -0.19 -7.23 -45.41
CA ASN A 21 -1.42 -6.99 -44.67
C ASN A 21 -1.70 -8.13 -43.69
N VAL A 22 -2.11 -7.79 -42.48
CA VAL A 22 -2.49 -8.75 -41.43
C VAL A 22 -3.93 -8.50 -41.03
N THR A 23 -4.71 -9.55 -40.81
CA THR A 23 -6.09 -9.44 -40.32
C THR A 23 -6.12 -8.97 -38.87
N LEU A 24 -6.97 -7.99 -38.53
CA LEU A 24 -7.15 -7.53 -37.15
C LEU A 24 -7.54 -8.70 -36.24
N PRO A 25 -6.72 -9.05 -35.24
CA PRO A 25 -7.05 -10.11 -34.30
C PRO A 25 -8.38 -9.86 -33.59
N ALA A 26 -9.12 -10.94 -33.32
CA ALA A 26 -10.45 -10.84 -32.72
C ALA A 26 -10.49 -10.16 -31.36
N VAL A 27 -9.38 -10.21 -30.61
CA VAL A 27 -9.24 -9.58 -29.27
C VAL A 27 -9.52 -8.07 -29.32
N PHE A 28 -9.18 -7.37 -30.40
CA PHE A 28 -9.40 -5.92 -30.52
C PHE A 28 -10.87 -5.52 -30.72
N LYS A 29 -11.74 -6.48 -31.08
CA LYS A 29 -13.18 -6.25 -31.21
C LYS A 29 -13.99 -6.78 -30.02
N ALA A 30 -13.32 -7.44 -29.06
CA ALA A 30 -13.99 -7.91 -27.86
C ALA A 30 -14.58 -6.71 -27.09
N PRO A 31 -15.78 -6.86 -26.48
CA PRO A 31 -16.38 -5.78 -25.71
C PRO A 31 -15.49 -5.44 -24.51
N ILE A 32 -14.98 -4.21 -24.48
CA ILE A 32 -14.17 -3.73 -23.37
C ILE A 32 -15.11 -3.44 -22.21
N ARG A 33 -15.04 -4.29 -21.18
CA ARG A 33 -15.77 -4.09 -19.93
C ARG A 33 -14.84 -3.44 -18.91
N PRO A 34 -14.85 -2.10 -18.75
CA PRO A 34 -13.96 -1.42 -17.80
C PRO A 34 -14.20 -1.89 -16.37
N ASP A 35 -15.44 -2.28 -16.04
CA ASP A 35 -15.79 -2.83 -14.73
C ASP A 35 -15.06 -4.15 -14.44
N ILE A 36 -14.98 -5.05 -15.43
CA ILE A 36 -14.26 -6.33 -15.30
C ILE A 36 -12.76 -6.07 -15.21
N VAL A 37 -12.23 -5.18 -16.05
CA VAL A 37 -10.81 -4.82 -16.01
C VAL A 37 -10.44 -4.25 -14.65
N ASN A 38 -11.25 -3.34 -14.10
CA ASN A 38 -11.01 -2.75 -12.78
C ASN A 38 -11.19 -3.77 -11.65
N PHE A 39 -12.18 -4.66 -11.75
CA PHE A 39 -12.41 -5.75 -10.80
C PHE A 39 -11.22 -6.72 -10.74
N VAL A 40 -10.78 -7.21 -11.91
CA VAL A 40 -9.64 -8.13 -12.02
C VAL A 40 -8.36 -7.44 -11.58
N HIS A 41 -8.08 -6.22 -12.06
CA HIS A 41 -6.89 -5.46 -11.69
C HIS A 41 -6.81 -5.23 -10.17
N THR A 42 -7.92 -4.80 -9.55
CA THR A 42 -7.98 -4.59 -8.10
C THR A 42 -7.69 -5.86 -7.31
N ASN A 43 -8.18 -7.02 -7.78
CA ASN A 43 -7.92 -8.30 -7.13
C ASN A 43 -6.50 -8.81 -7.39
N LEU A 44 -5.97 -8.66 -8.60
CA LEU A 44 -4.61 -9.05 -8.94
C LEU A 44 -3.56 -8.21 -8.19
N CYS A 45 -3.80 -6.90 -8.06
CA CYS A 45 -2.93 -6.00 -7.29
C CYS A 45 -2.89 -6.33 -5.79
N LYS A 46 -3.93 -6.98 -5.24
CA LYS A 46 -3.91 -7.47 -3.85
C LYS A 46 -2.97 -8.66 -3.67
N ASN A 47 -2.75 -9.47 -4.72
CA ASN A 47 -1.92 -10.69 -4.64
C ASN A 47 -0.43 -10.38 -4.47
N ASN A 48 0.04 -9.21 -4.88
CA ASN A 48 1.44 -8.79 -4.70
C ASN A 48 1.68 -8.03 -3.38
N ARG A 49 0.66 -7.92 -2.50
CA ARG A 49 0.83 -7.29 -1.20
C ARG A 49 1.52 -8.26 -0.26
N GLN A 50 2.56 -7.79 0.43
CA GLN A 50 3.09 -8.52 1.58
C GLN A 50 2.08 -8.40 2.73
N PRO A 51 1.74 -9.50 3.43
CA PRO A 51 0.83 -9.44 4.56
C PRO A 51 1.46 -8.59 5.68
N TYR A 52 0.72 -7.59 6.15
CA TYR A 52 1.07 -6.79 7.31
C TYR A 52 -0.05 -6.89 8.34
N ALA A 53 0.31 -7.25 9.56
CA ALA A 53 -0.58 -7.30 10.71
C ALA A 53 0.22 -6.83 11.92
N VAL A 54 -0.41 -6.06 12.83
CA VAL A 54 0.21 -5.71 14.12
C VAL A 54 -0.25 -6.68 15.24
N SER A 55 -1.14 -7.65 14.90
CA SER A 55 -2.05 -8.45 15.74
C SER A 55 -3.48 -7.86 15.78
N GLU A 56 -4.50 -8.73 15.64
CA GLU A 56 -5.94 -8.39 15.58
C GLU A 56 -6.53 -7.78 16.86
N LEU A 57 -5.74 -7.65 17.94
CA LEU A 57 -6.20 -7.15 19.24
C LEU A 57 -5.19 -6.16 19.88
N ALA A 58 -4.26 -5.59 19.11
CA ALA A 58 -3.20 -4.73 19.64
C ALA A 58 -3.68 -3.37 20.21
N ALA A 59 -4.96 -3.03 20.06
CA ALA A 59 -5.58 -1.88 20.74
C ALA A 59 -6.15 -2.24 22.13
N VAL A 60 -6.19 -3.52 22.50
CA VAL A 60 -6.67 -3.96 23.82
C VAL A 60 -5.53 -3.79 24.83
N PRO A 61 -5.68 -2.95 25.87
CA PRO A 61 -4.61 -2.65 26.84
C PRO A 61 -3.95 -3.90 27.42
N VAL A 62 -4.74 -4.95 27.67
CA VAL A 62 -4.29 -6.23 28.22
C VAL A 62 -3.19 -6.86 27.36
N LEU A 63 -3.36 -6.90 26.04
CA LEU A 63 -2.42 -7.59 25.16
C LEU A 63 -1.14 -6.80 24.91
N VAL A 64 -1.22 -5.47 24.94
CA VAL A 64 -0.04 -4.63 24.82
C VAL A 64 0.85 -4.77 26.06
N THR A 65 0.23 -4.88 27.24
CA THR A 65 0.93 -5.21 28.49
C THR A 65 1.47 -6.64 28.49
N SER A 66 0.72 -7.63 27.98
CA SER A 66 1.19 -9.04 27.87
C SER A 66 2.40 -9.21 26.96
N LYS A 67 2.56 -8.38 25.91
CA LYS A 67 3.76 -8.34 25.07
C LYS A 67 4.97 -7.69 25.77
N GLY A 68 4.78 -7.17 26.99
CA GLY A 68 5.83 -6.57 27.81
C GLY A 68 6.13 -5.11 27.47
N HIS A 69 5.22 -4.39 26.81
CA HIS A 69 5.32 -2.93 26.70
C HIS A 69 4.95 -2.27 28.04
N ARG A 70 5.72 -1.25 28.43
CA ARG A 70 5.47 -0.48 29.66
C ARG A 70 4.58 0.72 29.34
N LEU A 71 3.27 0.60 29.58
CA LEU A 71 2.26 1.60 29.20
C LEU A 71 1.38 2.08 30.38
N GLU A 72 1.78 1.80 31.62
CA GLU A 72 1.02 2.09 32.84
C GLU A 72 0.63 3.57 33.00
N GLU A 73 1.38 4.49 32.41
CA GLU A 73 1.17 5.93 32.55
C GLU A 73 0.55 6.59 31.29
N VAL A 74 0.28 5.83 30.22
CA VAL A 74 -0.24 6.38 28.96
C VAL A 74 -1.75 6.66 29.08
N PRO A 75 -2.22 7.87 28.70
CA PRO A 75 -3.59 8.31 28.98
C PRO A 75 -4.67 7.57 28.18
N GLU A 76 -4.36 7.12 26.95
CA GLU A 76 -5.30 6.40 26.10
C GLU A 76 -4.60 5.45 25.11
N LEU A 77 -5.30 4.34 24.81
CA LEU A 77 -4.97 3.38 23.75
C LEU A 77 -6.25 3.24 22.92
N PRO A 78 -6.28 3.54 21.61
CA PRO A 78 -5.19 3.90 20.70
C PRO A 78 -4.69 5.35 20.85
N LEU A 79 -3.36 5.54 20.91
CA LEU A 79 -2.75 6.86 20.98
C LEU A 79 -2.71 7.51 19.60
N VAL A 80 -3.51 8.55 19.40
CA VAL A 80 -3.55 9.35 18.16
C VAL A 80 -2.89 10.70 18.42
N ALA A 81 -2.06 11.18 17.49
CA ALA A 81 -1.31 12.42 17.65
C ALA A 81 -1.48 13.32 16.42
N GLU A 82 -1.16 14.62 16.56
CA GLU A 82 -1.35 15.62 15.49
C GLU A 82 -0.38 15.42 14.30
N ASP A 83 -0.87 15.66 13.07
CA ASP A 83 -0.10 15.57 11.81
C ASP A 83 1.17 16.44 11.77
N LYS A 84 1.25 17.46 12.63
CA LYS A 84 2.44 18.33 12.76
C LYS A 84 3.71 17.55 13.12
N ILE A 85 3.59 16.38 13.73
CA ILE A 85 4.72 15.51 14.09
C ILE A 85 5.48 15.04 12.86
N GLU A 86 4.82 14.87 11.71
CA GLU A 86 5.44 14.41 10.46
C GLU A 86 6.52 15.38 9.96
N SER A 87 6.42 16.65 10.35
CA SER A 87 7.35 17.71 9.96
C SER A 87 8.58 17.86 10.86
N TYR A 88 8.69 17.09 11.95
CA TYR A 88 9.82 17.19 12.89
C TYR A 88 11.13 16.76 12.24
N LYS A 89 12.09 17.68 12.20
CA LYS A 89 13.41 17.43 11.60
C LYS A 89 14.45 17.00 12.63
N LYS A 90 14.24 17.29 13.92
CA LYS A 90 15.23 17.04 14.98
C LYS A 90 14.75 15.98 15.95
N THR A 91 15.65 15.04 16.26
CA THR A 91 15.40 13.97 17.25
C THR A 91 15.13 14.49 18.65
N LYS A 92 15.64 15.67 19.00
CA LYS A 92 15.36 16.33 20.28
C LYS A 92 13.88 16.64 20.48
N GLU A 93 13.21 17.08 19.41
CA GLU A 93 11.77 17.42 19.42
C GLU A 93 10.93 16.15 19.57
N ALA A 94 11.29 15.09 18.85
CA ALA A 94 10.65 13.79 18.96
C ALA A 94 10.79 13.17 20.37
N VAL A 95 11.99 13.26 20.98
CA VAL A 95 12.23 12.77 22.35
C VAL A 95 11.41 13.54 23.38
N LEU A 96 11.28 14.87 23.22
CA LEU A 96 10.45 15.70 24.11
C LEU A 96 8.97 15.31 24.02
N LEU A 97 8.48 15.04 22.82
CA LEU A 97 7.11 14.59 22.61
C LEU A 97 6.85 13.22 23.27
N LEU A 98 7.74 12.26 23.08
CA LEU A 98 7.60 10.91 23.65
C LEU A 98 7.63 10.90 25.18
N LYS A 99 8.35 11.84 25.79
CA LYS A 99 8.32 12.08 27.24
C LYS A 99 6.99 12.69 27.70
N LYS A 100 6.42 13.63 26.94
CA LYS A 100 5.11 14.23 27.23
C LYS A 100 3.97 13.21 27.10
N LEU A 101 4.05 12.32 26.12
CA LEU A 101 3.09 11.22 25.91
C LEU A 101 3.33 10.03 26.86
N LYS A 102 4.31 10.13 27.76
CA LYS A 102 4.66 9.11 28.78
C LYS A 102 5.02 7.72 28.21
N VAL A 103 5.42 7.66 26.93
CA VAL A 103 5.87 6.44 26.23
C VAL A 103 7.37 6.17 26.45
N TRP A 104 8.08 7.10 27.08
CA TRP A 104 9.53 7.02 27.28
C TRP A 104 9.99 5.77 28.06
N ASN A 105 9.16 5.22 28.94
CA ASN A 105 9.47 4.01 29.70
C ASN A 105 9.58 2.76 28.80
N ALA A 106 8.84 2.71 27.69
CA ALA A 106 8.98 1.65 26.69
C ALA A 106 10.33 1.74 25.96
N ILE A 107 10.80 2.95 25.68
CA ILE A 107 12.09 3.19 25.01
C ILE A 107 13.27 2.86 25.93
N LYS A 108 13.18 3.22 27.22
CA LYS A 108 14.18 2.82 28.23
C LYS A 108 14.38 1.31 28.30
N LYS A 109 13.30 0.52 28.14
CA LYS A 109 13.39 -0.96 28.09
C LYS A 109 14.27 -1.42 26.91
N VAL A 110 14.13 -0.79 25.74
CA VAL A 110 14.92 -1.10 24.55
C VAL A 110 16.40 -0.80 24.78
N TYR A 111 16.72 0.36 25.38
CA TYR A 111 18.10 0.69 25.74
C TYR A 111 18.71 -0.29 26.74
N ALA A 112 17.93 -0.81 27.69
CA ALA A 112 18.41 -1.79 28.67
C ALA A 112 18.58 -3.20 28.08
N SER A 113 18.05 -3.47 26.88
CA SER A 113 18.19 -4.75 26.18
C SER A 113 19.28 -4.78 25.11
N GLN A 114 19.98 -3.66 24.90
CA GLN A 114 21.22 -3.60 24.13
C GLN A 114 22.40 -4.01 25.02
#